data_AF-A0A953I3B9-F1
#
_entry.id   AF-A0A953I3B9-F1
#
_cell.length_a   1.000
_cell.length_b   1.000
_cell.length_c   1.000
_cell.angle_alpha   90.00
_cell.angle_beta   90.00
_cell.angle_gamma   90.00
#
_symmetry.space_group_name_H-M   'P 1'
#
loop_
_entity.id
_entity.type
_entity.pdbx_description
1 polymer ?
#
loop_
_entity_poly.entity_id
_entity_poly.type
_entity_poly.pdbx_seq_one_letter_code
_entity_poly.pdbx_strand_id
1 'polypeptide(L)'
;MRNHTRMLPIAATLLLALLAAGCAASPGDLASFEDAGSREIAHTGGREPAGGTLVDGGGNAAAWVDPDALPASGGRLAQAVDPDAPVSSGQLMPAPDAPIPSRPVGSGNGGASGGGSSGMEPGVIYPTAPAEGAGSSGFAGEVGDLRLLYCGEDKYVHGRGRDLDARKCLWDAYLSNRAAAFRTVAYTIEGDPIAYDLDALGPDRIQVLVDSEDRFGATGEFLYTCTAMEFTDDLGFVLKGCAPNEPEGSRAFLSEEGELYVP
;
A
#
# COMPACT_ATOMS: atom_id res chain seq x y z
N MET A 1 -44.25 -46.47 13.09
CA MET A 1 -44.49 -45.37 14.05
C MET A 1 -43.36 -45.38 15.07
N ARG A 2 -42.32 -44.58 14.85
CA ARG A 2 -41.13 -44.50 15.70
C ARG A 2 -40.97 -43.05 16.17
N ASN A 3 -40.86 -42.92 17.48
CA ASN A 3 -40.62 -41.70 18.23
C ASN A 3 -39.29 -41.05 17.82
N HIS A 4 -39.26 -39.72 17.67
CA HIS A 4 -38.11 -38.96 18.15
C HIS A 4 -38.54 -37.69 18.86
N THR A 5 -37.83 -37.51 19.96
CA THR A 5 -38.12 -36.73 21.13
C THR A 5 -37.57 -35.32 20.98
N ARG A 6 -38.30 -34.38 21.58
CA ARG A 6 -37.91 -33.02 21.98
C ARG A 6 -36.44 -32.92 22.44
N MET A 7 -35.79 -31.78 22.21
CA MET A 7 -35.44 -30.84 23.29
C MET A 7 -34.83 -29.53 22.75
N LEU A 8 -34.92 -28.52 23.61
CA LEU A 8 -35.01 -27.07 23.42
C LEU A 8 -33.62 -26.34 23.44
N PRO A 9 -33.60 -25.02 23.18
CA PRO A 9 -32.41 -24.16 23.07
C PRO A 9 -31.97 -23.56 24.42
N ILE A 10 -30.70 -23.16 24.55
CA ILE A 10 -30.15 -22.39 25.69
C ILE A 10 -29.06 -21.45 25.12
N ALA A 11 -29.36 -20.15 24.98
CA ALA A 11 -28.87 -19.03 25.81
C ALA A 11 -27.33 -18.90 25.80
N ALA A 12 -26.71 -17.89 25.16
CA ALA A 12 -26.75 -16.46 25.49
C ALA A 12 -26.50 -16.18 26.98
N THR A 13 -25.22 -16.14 27.39
CA THR A 13 -24.64 -15.27 28.44
C THR A 13 -23.18 -15.67 28.69
N LEU A 14 -22.21 -14.82 28.34
CA LEU A 14 -21.18 -14.44 29.32
C LEU A 14 -20.56 -13.09 28.94
N LEU A 15 -20.91 -12.12 29.78
CA LEU A 15 -20.44 -10.75 29.85
C LEU A 15 -19.28 -10.72 30.87
N LEU A 16 -18.30 -9.84 30.64
CA LEU A 16 -17.48 -9.17 31.66
C LEU A 16 -16.57 -10.03 32.57
N ALA A 17 -15.25 -9.98 32.34
CA ALA A 17 -14.25 -9.90 33.40
C ALA A 17 -12.88 -9.46 32.84
N LEU A 18 -12.27 -8.45 33.50
CA LEU A 18 -10.85 -8.02 33.50
C LEU A 18 -10.59 -6.58 33.03
N LEU A 19 -11.09 -5.65 33.85
CA LEU A 19 -10.46 -4.37 34.15
C LEU A 19 -10.03 -4.44 35.63
N ALA A 20 -8.83 -3.92 35.93
CA ALA A 20 -8.20 -3.71 37.25
C ALA A 20 -7.16 -4.74 37.75
N ALA A 21 -5.90 -4.52 37.38
CA ALA A 21 -4.69 -4.61 38.21
C ALA A 21 -3.50 -4.18 37.32
N GLY A 22 -2.59 -3.30 37.67
CA GLY A 22 -2.34 -2.54 38.88
C GLY A 22 -1.14 -1.62 38.62
N CYS A 23 -1.11 -0.48 39.31
CA CYS A 23 0.07 0.37 39.41
C CYS A 23 1.22 -0.42 40.06
N ALA A 24 2.39 -0.43 39.43
CA ALA A 24 3.66 -0.65 40.11
C ALA A 24 4.70 0.29 39.49
N ALA A 25 4.80 1.48 40.08
CA ALA A 25 5.96 2.33 39.92
C ALA A 25 7.16 1.61 40.54
N SER A 26 8.21 1.41 39.75
CA SER A 26 9.49 0.89 40.26
C SER A 26 10.31 2.06 40.82
N PRO A 27 10.73 2.04 42.09
CA PRO A 27 11.66 3.02 42.63
C PRO A 27 13.10 2.55 42.40
N GLY A 28 13.90 3.43 41.81
CA GLY A 28 15.34 3.49 42.05
C GLY A 28 16.23 2.62 41.18
N ASP A 29 16.94 3.27 40.25
CA ASP A 29 18.38 3.03 40.16
C ASP A 29 19.07 4.37 39.85
N LEU A 30 19.55 5.00 40.92
CA LEU A 30 20.50 6.11 40.87
C LEU A 30 21.89 5.48 40.77
N ALA A 31 22.37 5.26 39.55
CA ALA A 31 23.77 4.95 39.29
C ALA A 31 24.47 6.17 38.70
N SER A 32 25.23 6.82 39.58
CA SER A 32 26.38 7.69 39.39
C SER A 32 26.77 8.14 37.97
N PHE A 33 26.61 9.44 37.75
CA PHE A 33 27.46 10.22 36.85
C PHE A 33 28.76 10.59 37.59
N GLU A 34 29.87 9.98 37.20
CA GLU A 34 31.24 10.52 37.34
C GLU A 34 32.10 9.76 36.32
N ASP A 35 32.48 10.38 35.21
CA ASP A 35 33.90 10.62 34.92
C ASP A 35 34.09 11.54 33.69
N ALA A 36 35.10 12.38 33.83
CA ALA A 36 35.45 13.54 33.05
C ALA A 36 36.13 13.17 31.73
N GLY A 37 35.76 13.90 30.68
CA GLY A 37 36.44 13.89 29.39
C GLY A 37 36.44 15.28 28.79
N SER A 38 37.29 16.15 29.33
CA SER A 38 37.66 17.46 28.78
C SER A 38 37.79 17.41 27.26
N ARG A 39 36.90 18.12 26.55
CA ARG A 39 37.20 18.66 25.23
C ARG A 39 36.89 20.14 25.22
N GLU A 40 37.98 20.87 25.37
CA GLU A 40 38.17 22.28 25.08
C GLU A 40 37.64 22.59 23.68
N ILE A 41 36.53 23.32 23.59
CA ILE A 41 36.05 23.92 22.34
C ILE A 41 36.27 25.42 22.46
N ALA A 42 37.21 25.91 21.65
CA ALA A 42 37.55 27.30 21.53
C ALA A 42 36.30 28.16 21.22
N HIS A 43 36.06 29.15 22.06
CA HIS A 43 35.15 30.26 21.78
C HIS A 43 35.72 31.13 20.65
N THR A 44 35.15 31.00 19.46
CA THR A 44 35.21 32.03 18.43
C THR A 44 33.89 32.81 18.46
N GLY A 45 33.95 34.02 19.00
CA GLY A 45 32.84 34.96 18.98
C GLY A 45 32.47 35.35 17.55
N GLY A 46 31.17 35.36 17.26
CA GLY A 46 30.67 35.71 15.94
C GLY A 46 29.15 35.92 15.93
N ARG A 47 28.76 37.15 16.32
CA ARG A 47 27.61 37.91 15.79
C ARG A 47 26.23 37.23 15.81
N GLU A 48 25.43 37.63 16.79
CA GLU A 48 23.99 37.35 16.91
C GLU A 48 23.19 37.65 15.62
N PRO A 49 22.38 36.71 15.12
CA PRO A 49 21.15 37.03 14.42
C PRO A 49 20.01 37.15 15.44
N ALA A 50 19.37 38.31 15.46
CA ALA A 50 18.12 38.53 16.19
C ALA A 50 17.01 37.64 15.62
N GLY A 51 16.41 36.80 16.46
CA GLY A 51 15.24 35.99 16.09
C GLY A 51 15.15 34.65 16.80
N GLY A 52 15.24 34.62 18.13
CA GLY A 52 14.98 33.42 18.91
C GLY A 52 13.47 33.25 19.14
N THR A 53 12.86 32.24 18.51
CA THR A 53 11.54 31.75 18.91
C THR A 53 11.70 30.90 20.18
N LEU A 54 11.07 31.34 21.28
CA LEU A 54 10.93 30.52 22.47
C LEU A 54 9.94 29.38 22.16
N VAL A 55 10.45 28.16 22.11
CA VAL A 55 9.66 26.93 21.97
C VAL A 55 9.36 26.44 23.39
N ASP A 56 8.09 26.24 23.71
CA ASP A 56 7.70 25.63 24.98
C ASP A 56 8.02 24.12 24.99
N GLY A 57 8.03 23.52 26.19
CA GLY A 57 8.29 22.09 26.38
C GLY A 57 7.25 21.14 25.77
N GLY A 58 6.25 21.66 25.04
CA GLY A 58 5.25 20.90 24.28
C GLY A 58 5.48 20.92 22.77
N GLY A 59 6.52 21.60 22.27
CA GLY A 59 6.86 21.61 20.84
C GLY A 59 5.97 22.51 19.97
N ASN A 60 5.13 23.36 20.55
CA ASN A 60 4.30 24.28 19.78
C ASN A 60 4.94 25.68 19.73
N ALA A 61 5.31 26.11 18.52
CA ALA A 61 5.74 27.48 18.29
C ALA A 61 4.51 28.41 18.33
N ALA A 62 4.27 29.06 19.46
CA ALA A 62 3.26 30.11 19.54
C ALA A 62 3.74 31.33 18.73
N ALA A 63 2.96 31.72 17.71
CA ALA A 63 3.22 32.93 16.96
C ALA A 63 3.11 34.14 17.89
N TRP A 64 4.19 34.92 18.00
CA TRP A 64 4.19 36.19 18.70
C TRP A 64 3.25 37.16 17.97
N VAL A 65 2.11 37.47 18.60
CA VAL A 65 1.18 38.49 18.13
C VAL A 65 1.63 39.81 18.74
N ASP A 66 2.05 40.76 17.90
CA ASP A 66 2.38 42.12 18.30
C ASP A 66 1.11 42.84 18.78
N PRO A 67 0.99 43.20 20.07
CA PRO A 67 -0.21 43.84 20.61
C PRO A 67 -0.42 45.28 20.09
N ASP A 68 0.58 45.89 19.45
CA ASP A 68 0.49 47.24 18.88
C ASP A 68 0.22 47.23 17.35
N ALA A 69 0.05 46.06 16.74
CA ALA A 69 -0.29 45.95 15.32
C ALA A 69 -1.74 46.46 15.07
N LEU A 70 -1.84 47.67 14.50
CA LEU A 70 -3.10 48.25 14.06
C LEU A 70 -3.84 47.28 13.11
N PRO A 71 -5.17 47.06 13.29
CA PRO A 71 -5.92 46.15 12.45
C PRO A 71 -5.92 46.63 11.01
N ALA A 72 -5.38 45.81 10.10
CA ALA A 72 -5.50 46.04 8.67
C ALA A 72 -6.98 45.96 8.28
N SER A 73 -7.60 47.11 8.07
CA SER A 73 -8.92 47.25 7.47
C SER A 73 -8.89 46.79 6.02
N GLY A 74 -9.09 45.50 5.80
CA GLY A 74 -9.22 44.85 4.50
C GLY A 74 -10.58 44.20 4.35
N GLY A 75 -11.61 45.01 4.04
CA GLY A 75 -12.93 44.52 3.69
C GLY A 75 -12.89 43.72 2.39
N ARG A 76 -13.08 42.41 2.47
CA ARG A 76 -13.60 41.60 1.35
C ARG A 76 -15.10 41.47 1.55
N LEU A 77 -15.84 42.30 0.82
CA LEU A 77 -17.27 42.10 0.61
C LEU A 77 -17.46 40.75 -0.08
N ALA A 78 -18.22 39.87 0.57
CA ALA A 78 -18.76 38.68 -0.05
C ALA A 78 -19.57 39.07 -1.29
N GLN A 79 -19.34 38.40 -2.42
CA GLN A 79 -20.19 38.55 -3.59
C GLN A 79 -21.60 38.09 -3.22
N ALA A 80 -22.55 39.01 -3.26
CA ALA A 80 -23.97 38.68 -3.21
C ALA A 80 -24.29 37.85 -4.46
N VAL A 81 -24.64 36.59 -4.25
CA VAL A 81 -25.19 35.71 -5.29
C VAL A 81 -26.63 36.14 -5.52
N ASP A 82 -26.92 36.61 -6.73
CA ASP A 82 -28.27 36.93 -7.19
C ASP A 82 -29.06 35.64 -7.46
N PRO A 83 -30.13 35.33 -6.70
CA PRO A 83 -30.91 34.11 -6.88
C PRO A 83 -31.79 34.11 -8.14
N ASP A 84 -31.92 35.22 -8.85
CA ASP A 84 -32.78 35.35 -10.05
C ASP A 84 -31.99 35.41 -11.37
N ALA A 85 -30.67 35.17 -11.34
CA ALA A 85 -29.86 35.12 -12.56
C ALA A 85 -30.31 33.96 -13.47
N PRO A 86 -30.76 34.21 -14.71
CA PRO A 86 -31.20 33.16 -15.61
C PRO A 86 -30.05 32.23 -15.96
N VAL A 87 -30.26 30.93 -15.74
CA VAL A 87 -29.34 29.85 -16.11
C VAL A 87 -29.12 29.91 -17.63
N SER A 88 -27.96 30.38 -18.06
CA SER A 88 -27.57 30.35 -19.46
C SER A 88 -27.16 28.93 -19.81
N SER A 89 -28.08 28.18 -20.40
CA SER A 89 -27.85 26.87 -21.01
C SER A 89 -26.98 27.01 -22.25
N GLY A 90 -25.69 27.26 -22.04
CA GLY A 90 -24.65 27.25 -23.07
C GLY A 90 -24.22 25.84 -23.42
N GLN A 91 -25.08 25.14 -24.16
CA GLN A 91 -24.82 23.83 -24.75
C GLN A 91 -23.81 23.99 -25.91
N LEU A 92 -22.51 23.91 -25.61
CA LEU A 92 -21.48 23.72 -26.64
C LEU A 92 -21.46 22.24 -27.06
N MET A 93 -22.19 21.97 -28.14
CA MET A 93 -22.02 20.77 -28.95
C MET A 93 -20.60 20.77 -29.55
N PRO A 94 -19.77 19.73 -29.32
CA PRO A 94 -18.59 19.53 -30.14
C PRO A 94 -19.02 19.06 -31.54
N ALA A 95 -18.47 19.72 -32.57
CA ALA A 95 -18.68 19.37 -33.96
C ALA A 95 -18.24 17.91 -34.22
N PRO A 96 -19.03 17.10 -34.96
CA PRO A 96 -18.51 15.90 -35.59
C PRO A 96 -17.67 16.31 -36.81
N ASP A 97 -16.73 15.47 -37.22
CA ASP A 97 -15.89 15.59 -38.42
C ASP A 97 -14.50 16.22 -38.20
N ALA A 98 -13.67 15.53 -37.40
CA ALA A 98 -12.22 15.52 -37.61
C ALA A 98 -11.80 14.12 -38.11
N PRO A 99 -11.17 14.01 -39.30
CA PRO A 99 -10.72 12.73 -39.83
C PRO A 99 -9.57 12.17 -38.99
N ILE A 100 -9.76 10.94 -38.49
CA ILE A 100 -8.74 10.16 -37.79
C ILE A 100 -7.59 9.84 -38.76
N PRO A 101 -6.33 10.17 -38.46
CA PRO A 101 -5.20 9.68 -39.23
C PRO A 101 -5.00 8.19 -38.99
N SER A 102 -5.31 7.39 -40.01
CA SER A 102 -5.01 5.96 -40.10
C SER A 102 -3.53 5.72 -39.86
N ARG A 103 -3.17 5.11 -38.73
CA ARG A 103 -1.81 4.61 -38.50
C ARG A 103 -1.61 3.31 -39.29
N PRO A 104 -0.45 3.12 -39.94
CA PRO A 104 -0.19 1.95 -40.76
C PRO A 104 -0.06 0.69 -39.90
N VAL A 105 -0.85 -0.32 -40.25
CA VAL A 105 -0.73 -1.69 -39.76
C VAL A 105 0.58 -2.25 -40.33
N GLY A 106 1.58 -2.37 -39.46
CA GLY A 106 2.83 -3.07 -39.74
C GLY A 106 2.57 -4.57 -39.84
N SER A 107 2.26 -5.02 -41.05
CA SER A 107 2.18 -6.42 -41.44
C SER A 107 3.60 -7.02 -41.54
N GLY A 108 4.09 -7.53 -40.42
CA GLY A 108 5.31 -8.36 -40.36
C GLY A 108 5.00 -9.82 -40.62
N ASN A 109 5.01 -10.21 -41.90
CA ASN A 109 5.06 -11.60 -42.35
C ASN A 109 6.52 -12.06 -42.42
N GLY A 110 6.81 -13.28 -41.94
CA GLY A 110 7.87 -14.13 -42.50
C GLY A 110 8.93 -14.64 -41.53
N GLY A 111 9.12 -15.96 -41.51
CA GLY A 111 10.28 -16.64 -40.91
C GLY A 111 9.89 -17.91 -40.15
N ALA A 112 9.44 -18.96 -40.83
CA ALA A 112 10.29 -20.03 -41.37
C ALA A 112 10.82 -21.02 -40.31
N SER A 113 10.17 -22.18 -40.27
CA SER A 113 10.78 -23.52 -40.41
C SER A 113 12.04 -23.84 -39.60
N GLY A 114 11.86 -24.69 -38.58
CA GLY A 114 12.93 -25.43 -37.93
C GLY A 114 12.43 -26.76 -37.39
N GLY A 115 12.16 -27.71 -38.29
CA GLY A 115 11.90 -29.10 -37.93
C GLY A 115 13.21 -29.77 -37.52
N GLY A 116 13.21 -30.40 -36.35
CA GLY A 116 14.31 -31.20 -35.82
C GLY A 116 13.77 -32.48 -35.19
N SER A 117 13.38 -33.44 -36.04
CA SER A 117 13.10 -34.81 -35.65
C SER A 117 14.36 -35.64 -35.87
N SER A 118 15.05 -36.06 -34.80
CA SER A 118 15.96 -37.22 -34.85
C SER A 118 16.42 -37.59 -33.44
N GLY A 119 16.14 -38.82 -33.01
CA GLY A 119 16.83 -39.42 -31.87
C GLY A 119 15.98 -40.27 -30.92
N MET A 120 15.15 -41.18 -31.43
CA MET A 120 14.67 -42.29 -30.60
C MET A 120 15.74 -43.38 -30.62
N GLU A 121 16.50 -43.47 -29.53
CA GLU A 121 17.32 -44.64 -29.20
C GLU A 121 16.40 -45.86 -28.97
N PRO A 122 16.70 -47.02 -29.57
CA PRO A 122 16.06 -48.27 -29.21
C PRO A 122 16.88 -48.97 -28.12
N GLY A 123 16.31 -49.23 -26.94
CA GLY A 123 16.85 -50.31 -26.11
C GLY A 123 16.80 -50.23 -24.58
N VAL A 124 15.87 -49.50 -23.95
CA VAL A 124 15.69 -49.65 -22.50
C VAL A 124 14.40 -50.39 -22.18
N ILE A 125 14.56 -51.66 -21.80
CA ILE A 125 13.52 -52.50 -21.21
C ILE A 125 13.27 -51.94 -19.81
N TYR A 126 12.15 -51.25 -19.61
CA TYR A 126 11.69 -50.89 -18.27
C TYR A 126 10.99 -52.08 -17.63
N PRO A 127 11.30 -52.41 -16.36
CA PRO A 127 10.61 -53.47 -15.64
C PRO A 127 9.14 -53.07 -15.41
N THR A 128 8.24 -53.94 -15.86
CA THR A 128 6.81 -53.91 -15.55
C THR A 128 6.62 -53.88 -14.04
N ALA A 129 6.19 -52.73 -13.50
CA ALA A 129 5.71 -52.65 -12.13
C ALA A 129 4.36 -53.38 -12.02
N PRO A 130 4.12 -54.12 -10.93
CA PRO A 130 2.87 -54.85 -10.72
C PRO A 130 1.70 -53.88 -10.61
N ALA A 131 0.62 -54.25 -11.29
CA ALA A 131 -0.69 -53.67 -11.12
C ALA A 131 -1.22 -53.91 -9.69
N GLU A 132 -2.18 -53.08 -9.33
CA GLU A 132 -3.10 -53.20 -8.18
C GLU A 132 -2.67 -52.49 -6.89
N GLY A 133 -3.28 -51.32 -6.69
CA GLY A 133 -3.21 -50.53 -5.47
C GLY A 133 -4.19 -49.37 -5.52
N ALA A 134 -5.49 -49.69 -5.54
CA ALA A 134 -6.57 -48.71 -5.40
C ALA A 134 -6.47 -48.02 -4.03
N GLY A 135 -5.91 -46.81 -4.03
CA GLY A 135 -5.89 -45.90 -2.89
C GLY A 135 -6.26 -44.51 -3.38
N SER A 136 -7.55 -44.18 -3.33
CA SER A 136 -8.05 -42.83 -3.54
C SER A 136 -7.64 -41.97 -2.34
N SER A 137 -6.40 -41.48 -2.34
CA SER A 137 -6.02 -40.29 -1.58
C SER A 137 -6.30 -39.07 -2.46
N GLY A 138 -7.59 -38.83 -2.69
CA GLY A 138 -8.07 -37.62 -3.31
C GLY A 138 -7.88 -36.47 -2.32
N PHE A 139 -6.79 -35.73 -2.48
CA PHE A 139 -6.68 -34.27 -2.37
C PHE A 139 -5.30 -33.90 -2.95
N ALA A 140 -5.03 -34.32 -4.19
CA ALA A 140 -4.15 -33.53 -5.04
C ALA A 140 -4.96 -32.29 -5.40
N GLY A 141 -4.97 -31.32 -4.47
CA GLY A 141 -5.41 -29.98 -4.81
C GLY A 141 -4.47 -29.52 -5.90
N GLU A 142 -4.95 -29.57 -7.15
CA GLU A 142 -4.45 -28.67 -8.17
C GLU A 142 -4.31 -27.33 -7.47
N VAL A 143 -3.10 -26.78 -7.47
CA VAL A 143 -2.90 -25.36 -7.16
C VAL A 143 -3.67 -24.67 -8.26
N GLY A 144 -4.97 -24.52 -8.01
CA GLY A 144 -5.90 -23.95 -8.94
C GLY A 144 -5.31 -22.61 -9.26
N ASP A 145 -5.11 -22.37 -10.55
CA ASP A 145 -4.89 -21.07 -11.13
C ASP A 145 -6.02 -20.17 -10.62
N LEU A 146 -5.81 -19.59 -9.43
CA LEU A 146 -6.76 -18.74 -8.75
C LEU A 146 -6.91 -17.57 -9.69
N ARG A 147 -8.05 -17.49 -10.37
CA ARG A 147 -8.32 -16.42 -11.32
C ARG A 147 -8.21 -15.10 -10.58
N LEU A 148 -7.06 -14.45 -10.76
CA LEU A 148 -6.73 -13.19 -10.16
C LEU A 148 -7.60 -12.13 -10.81
N LEU A 149 -8.50 -11.53 -10.03
CA LEU A 149 -9.32 -10.42 -10.52
C LEU A 149 -8.43 -9.19 -10.69
N TYR A 150 -8.20 -8.76 -11.93
CA TYR A 150 -7.50 -7.50 -12.16
C TYR A 150 -8.43 -6.31 -11.92
N CYS A 151 -8.13 -5.52 -10.88
CA CYS A 151 -8.92 -4.37 -10.47
C CYS A 151 -8.57 -3.07 -11.20
N GLY A 152 -7.46 -3.03 -11.94
CA GLY A 152 -7.03 -1.87 -12.71
C GLY A 152 -5.66 -1.33 -12.29
N GLU A 153 -5.34 -0.15 -12.82
CA GLU A 153 -4.14 0.60 -12.48
C GLU A 153 -4.47 2.06 -12.20
N ASP A 154 -3.69 2.71 -11.34
CA ASP A 154 -3.71 4.16 -11.21
C ASP A 154 -2.31 4.80 -11.18
N LYS A 155 -2.28 6.12 -11.39
CA LYS A 155 -1.04 6.90 -11.48
C LYS A 155 -1.15 8.11 -10.58
N TYR A 156 -0.49 8.04 -9.44
CA TYR A 156 -0.48 9.09 -8.43
C TYR A 156 0.62 10.12 -8.69
N VAL A 157 0.26 11.19 -9.42
CA VAL A 157 1.16 12.31 -9.74
C VAL A 157 0.77 13.52 -8.90
N HIS A 158 1.60 13.87 -7.92
CA HIS A 158 1.43 15.08 -7.08
C HIS A 158 0.01 15.25 -6.50
N GLY A 159 -0.55 14.22 -5.85
CA GLY A 159 -1.88 14.33 -5.25
C GLY A 159 -3.05 14.02 -6.19
N ARG A 160 -2.80 13.67 -7.47
CA ARG A 160 -3.84 13.47 -8.48
C ARG A 160 -3.66 12.16 -9.23
N GLY A 161 -4.72 11.72 -9.93
CA GLY A 161 -4.67 10.57 -10.84
C GLY A 161 -4.95 9.21 -10.20
N ARG A 162 -5.48 9.19 -8.97
CA ARG A 162 -5.99 7.96 -8.34
C ARG A 162 -7.28 7.51 -8.97
N ASP A 163 -7.39 6.22 -9.23
CA ASP A 163 -8.63 5.57 -9.66
C ASP A 163 -9.31 4.96 -8.42
N LEU A 164 -10.31 5.69 -7.92
CA LEU A 164 -11.06 5.28 -6.73
C LEU A 164 -11.80 3.96 -6.93
N ASP A 165 -12.27 3.69 -8.15
CA ASP A 165 -13.03 2.48 -8.46
C ASP A 165 -12.09 1.26 -8.49
N ALA A 166 -10.89 1.42 -9.05
CA ALA A 166 -9.86 0.37 -9.02
C ALA A 166 -9.39 0.04 -7.60
N ARG A 167 -9.14 1.07 -6.77
CA ARG A 167 -8.75 0.88 -5.36
C ARG A 167 -9.86 0.22 -4.55
N LYS A 168 -11.09 0.67 -4.74
CA LYS A 168 -12.26 0.07 -4.09
C LYS A 168 -12.46 -1.38 -4.52
N CYS A 169 -12.23 -1.71 -5.79
CA CYS A 169 -12.27 -3.10 -6.27
C CYS A 169 -11.29 -3.99 -5.49
N LEU A 170 -10.03 -3.56 -5.31
CA LEU A 170 -9.03 -4.32 -4.56
C LEU A 170 -9.45 -4.49 -3.10
N TRP A 171 -9.88 -3.41 -2.47
CA TRP A 171 -10.33 -3.42 -1.09
C TRP A 171 -11.53 -4.34 -0.85
N ASP A 172 -12.54 -4.25 -1.71
CA ASP A 172 -13.73 -5.11 -1.65
C ASP A 172 -13.37 -6.58 -1.91
N ALA A 173 -12.40 -6.85 -2.79
CA ALA A 173 -11.89 -8.20 -3.04
C ALA A 173 -11.17 -8.77 -1.80
N TYR A 174 -10.32 -7.98 -1.16
CA TYR A 174 -9.63 -8.35 0.08
C TYR A 174 -10.61 -8.67 1.21
N LEU A 175 -11.58 -7.78 1.48
CA LEU A 175 -12.61 -8.00 2.49
C LEU A 175 -13.49 -9.23 2.20
N SER A 176 -13.68 -9.55 0.91
CA SER A 176 -14.46 -10.71 0.47
C SER A 176 -13.64 -12.00 0.36
N ASN A 177 -12.36 -11.98 0.76
CA ASN A 177 -11.43 -13.09 0.57
C ASN A 177 -11.40 -13.62 -0.88
N ARG A 178 -11.27 -12.71 -1.85
CA ARG A 178 -11.14 -13.02 -3.27
C ARG A 178 -9.77 -12.58 -3.77
N ALA A 179 -9.16 -13.43 -4.59
CA ALA A 179 -7.88 -13.12 -5.22
C ALA A 179 -8.02 -11.94 -6.19
N ALA A 180 -7.23 -10.87 -5.99
CA ALA A 180 -7.25 -9.69 -6.86
C ALA A 180 -5.86 -9.05 -7.00
N ALA A 181 -5.66 -8.37 -8.13
CA ALA A 181 -4.45 -7.62 -8.46
C ALA A 181 -4.77 -6.15 -8.72
N PHE A 182 -3.88 -5.26 -8.30
CA PHE A 182 -3.96 -3.82 -8.50
C PHE A 182 -2.56 -3.24 -8.67
N ARG A 183 -2.42 -2.23 -9.53
CA ARG A 183 -1.17 -1.51 -9.74
C ARG A 183 -1.33 -0.02 -9.43
N THR A 184 -0.39 0.56 -8.70
CA THR A 184 -0.27 2.02 -8.58
C THR A 184 1.14 2.46 -8.92
N VAL A 185 1.28 3.64 -9.53
CA VAL A 185 2.57 4.28 -9.75
C VAL A 185 2.58 5.62 -9.04
N ALA A 186 3.45 5.77 -8.06
CA ALA A 186 3.73 7.04 -7.39
C ALA A 186 4.98 7.68 -7.97
N TYR A 187 5.13 8.98 -7.76
CA TYR A 187 6.32 9.72 -8.19
C TYR A 187 6.96 10.41 -7.00
N THR A 188 8.29 10.38 -6.94
CA THR A 188 9.08 11.16 -5.97
C THR A 188 8.95 12.65 -6.24
N ILE A 189 9.50 13.48 -5.35
CA ILE A 189 9.51 14.94 -5.55
C ILE A 189 10.36 15.35 -6.77
N GLU A 190 11.32 14.51 -7.16
CA GLU A 190 12.16 14.65 -8.35
C GLU A 190 11.49 14.10 -9.62
N GLY A 191 10.36 13.41 -9.47
CA GLY A 191 9.60 12.83 -10.57
C GLY A 191 10.08 11.45 -11.02
N ASP A 192 10.86 10.74 -10.19
CA ASP A 192 11.21 9.36 -10.45
C ASP A 192 10.03 8.44 -10.07
N PRO A 193 9.63 7.49 -10.94
CA PRO A 193 8.50 6.62 -10.67
C PRO A 193 8.85 5.49 -9.69
N ILE A 194 7.87 5.14 -8.86
CA ILE A 194 7.87 3.96 -8.00
C ILE A 194 6.55 3.22 -8.25
N ALA A 195 6.64 2.05 -8.86
CA ALA A 195 5.48 1.18 -9.13
C ALA A 195 5.29 0.19 -7.99
N TYR A 196 4.03 -0.01 -7.62
CA TYR A 196 3.59 -0.99 -6.63
C TYR A 196 2.57 -1.90 -7.30
N ASP A 197 2.94 -3.17 -7.49
CA ASP A 197 2.02 -4.23 -7.94
C ASP A 197 1.58 -5.02 -6.69
N LEU A 198 0.28 -4.98 -6.40
CA LEU A 198 -0.33 -5.60 -5.22
C LEU A 198 -1.18 -6.80 -5.65
N ASP A 199 -0.87 -7.97 -5.10
CA ASP A 199 -1.65 -9.19 -5.25
C ASP A 199 -2.24 -9.60 -3.90
N ALA A 200 -3.53 -9.35 -3.70
CA ALA A 200 -4.27 -9.87 -2.56
C ALA A 200 -4.68 -11.32 -2.85
N LEU A 201 -3.97 -12.30 -2.28
CA LEU A 201 -4.18 -13.74 -2.55
C LEU A 201 -5.11 -14.40 -1.53
N GLY A 202 -5.28 -13.78 -0.37
CA GLY A 202 -6.09 -14.26 0.75
C GLY A 202 -6.16 -13.22 1.87
N PRO A 203 -6.80 -13.54 3.02
CA PRO A 203 -7.00 -12.58 4.09
C PRO A 203 -5.71 -12.26 4.85
N ASP A 204 -4.75 -13.19 4.82
CA ASP A 204 -3.47 -13.17 5.54
C ASP A 204 -2.26 -13.24 4.59
N ARG A 205 -2.49 -13.10 3.28
CA ARG A 205 -1.44 -13.23 2.26
C ARG A 205 -1.64 -12.20 1.15
N ILE A 206 -0.86 -11.13 1.25
CA ILE A 206 -0.78 -10.08 0.25
C ILE A 206 0.68 -10.06 -0.25
N GLN A 207 0.88 -10.10 -1.56
CA GLN A 207 2.20 -9.93 -2.16
C GLN A 207 2.30 -8.53 -2.75
N VAL A 208 3.47 -7.92 -2.59
CA VAL A 208 3.73 -6.57 -3.11
C VAL A 208 5.07 -6.58 -3.80
N LEU A 209 5.08 -6.27 -5.09
CA LEU A 209 6.30 -5.97 -5.83
C LEU A 209 6.43 -4.45 -5.93
N VAL A 210 7.52 -3.93 -5.39
CA VAL A 210 7.90 -2.52 -5.53
C VAL A 210 9.01 -2.44 -6.56
N ASP A 211 8.77 -1.74 -7.66
CA ASP A 211 9.77 -1.44 -8.68
C ASP A 211 10.09 0.06 -8.62
N SER A 212 11.27 0.39 -8.11
CA SER A 212 11.68 1.75 -7.79
C SER A 212 12.78 2.22 -8.75
N GLU A 213 12.47 3.28 -9.50
CA GLU A 213 13.43 4.01 -10.33
C GLU A 213 13.98 5.26 -9.60
N ASP A 214 13.73 5.40 -8.29
CA ASP A 214 14.25 6.51 -7.49
C ASP A 214 15.78 6.49 -7.43
N ARG A 215 16.41 7.52 -8.01
CA ARG A 215 17.87 7.66 -8.07
C ARG A 215 18.50 8.17 -6.77
N PHE A 216 17.69 8.72 -5.86
CA PHE A 216 18.13 9.26 -4.57
C PHE A 216 17.76 8.33 -3.40
N GLY A 217 16.79 7.44 -3.60
CA GLY A 217 16.38 6.41 -2.65
C GLY A 217 16.89 5.00 -2.99
N ALA A 218 16.11 4.00 -2.59
CA ALA A 218 16.40 2.62 -2.91
C ALA A 218 15.94 2.33 -4.35
N THR A 219 16.87 1.90 -5.21
CA THR A 219 16.60 1.56 -6.60
C THR A 219 16.52 0.04 -6.78
N GLY A 220 15.62 -0.43 -7.63
CA GLY A 220 15.46 -1.84 -8.01
C GLY A 220 14.10 -2.42 -7.66
N GLU A 221 14.00 -3.75 -7.76
CA GLU A 221 12.80 -4.53 -7.47
C GLU A 221 12.84 -5.11 -6.05
N PHE A 222 11.76 -4.95 -5.29
CA PHE A 222 11.63 -5.42 -3.91
C PHE A 222 10.31 -6.17 -3.75
N LEU A 223 10.39 -7.46 -3.40
CA LEU A 223 9.23 -8.31 -3.19
C LEU A 223 8.95 -8.52 -1.70
N TYR A 224 7.76 -8.14 -1.26
CA TYR A 224 7.28 -8.27 0.11
C TYR A 224 6.06 -9.20 0.19
N THR A 225 5.93 -9.90 1.33
CA THR A 225 4.70 -10.59 1.71
C THR A 225 4.17 -9.96 2.99
N CYS A 226 2.91 -9.53 2.98
CA CYS A 226 2.22 -8.87 4.09
C CYS A 226 1.00 -9.69 4.53
N THR A 227 0.55 -9.48 5.77
CA THR A 227 -0.53 -10.27 6.39
C THR A 227 -1.82 -9.50 6.59
N ALA A 228 -1.82 -8.17 6.53
CA ALA A 228 -3.03 -7.38 6.62
C ALA A 228 -2.94 -6.13 5.74
N MET A 229 -4.10 -5.65 5.32
CA MET A 229 -4.26 -4.41 4.56
C MET A 229 -5.30 -3.53 5.26
N GLU A 230 -4.99 -2.24 5.36
CA GLU A 230 -5.89 -1.21 5.86
C GLU A 230 -6.05 -0.12 4.80
N PHE A 231 -7.28 0.30 4.56
CA PHE A 231 -7.58 1.43 3.68
C PHE A 231 -7.53 2.73 4.48
N THR A 232 -6.76 3.70 4.01
CA THR A 232 -6.52 4.96 4.74
C THR A 232 -7.42 6.10 4.26
N ASP A 233 -7.58 7.13 5.10
CA ASP A 233 -8.43 8.30 4.80
C ASP A 233 -7.95 9.10 3.59
N ASP A 234 -6.64 9.07 3.34
CA ASP A 234 -6.04 9.69 2.17
C ASP A 234 -6.20 8.84 0.91
N LEU A 235 -6.94 7.73 0.93
CA LEU A 235 -7.20 6.80 -0.20
C LEU A 235 -6.01 5.90 -0.57
N GLY A 236 -5.07 5.69 0.36
CA GLY A 236 -3.93 4.78 0.23
C GLY A 236 -4.21 3.41 0.85
N PHE A 237 -3.16 2.58 0.91
CA PHE A 237 -3.15 1.36 1.70
C PHE A 237 -1.99 1.35 2.69
N VAL A 238 -2.24 0.90 3.91
CA VAL A 238 -1.19 0.51 4.85
C VAL A 238 -1.21 -1.00 4.96
N LEU A 239 -0.11 -1.63 4.58
CA LEU A 239 0.07 -3.07 4.66
C LEU A 239 0.87 -3.39 5.92
N LYS A 240 0.40 -4.35 6.70
CA LYS A 240 0.99 -4.71 8.00
C LYS A 240 1.57 -6.12 7.98
N GLY A 241 2.52 -6.35 8.89
CA GLY A 241 3.21 -7.64 9.01
C GLY A 241 4.00 -8.00 7.76
N CYS A 242 4.55 -7.00 7.09
CA CYS A 242 5.32 -7.17 5.87
C CYS A 242 6.71 -7.71 6.16
N ALA A 243 7.12 -8.72 5.41
CA ALA A 243 8.47 -9.28 5.41
C ALA A 243 9.00 -9.36 3.98
N PRO A 244 10.31 -9.12 3.75
CA PRO A 244 10.93 -9.39 2.47
C PRO A 244 10.82 -10.88 2.15
N ASN A 245 10.59 -11.21 0.88
CA ASN A 245 10.46 -12.61 0.47
C ASN A 245 11.81 -13.36 0.53
N GLU A 246 12.91 -12.64 0.44
CA GLU A 246 14.26 -13.19 0.65
C GLU A 246 14.75 -12.87 2.07
N PRO A 247 15.44 -13.81 2.75
CA PRO A 247 15.90 -13.61 4.13
C PRO A 247 16.94 -12.48 4.27
N GLU A 248 17.67 -12.18 3.20
CA GLU A 248 18.62 -11.06 3.10
C GLU A 248 18.04 -9.88 2.29
N GLY A 249 16.73 -9.93 1.98
CA GLY A 249 16.06 -8.92 1.18
C GLY A 249 16.02 -7.56 1.88
N SER A 250 16.18 -6.50 1.09
CA SER A 250 16.17 -5.13 1.60
C SER A 250 14.81 -4.74 2.20
N ARG A 251 14.86 -4.06 3.35
CA ARG A 251 13.69 -3.49 4.04
C ARG A 251 13.45 -2.02 3.68
N ALA A 252 13.96 -1.55 2.54
CA ALA A 252 13.96 -0.14 2.17
C ALA A 252 12.58 0.56 2.20
N PHE A 253 11.51 -0.18 1.90
CA PHE A 253 10.14 0.34 1.88
C PHE A 253 9.33 -0.02 3.13
N LEU A 254 9.96 -0.64 4.13
CA LEU A 254 9.28 -1.06 5.36
C LEU A 254 9.59 -0.08 6.49
N SER A 255 8.58 0.25 7.30
CA SER A 255 8.78 0.89 8.59
C SER A 255 9.51 -0.03 9.57
N GLU A 256 9.93 0.53 10.71
CA GLU A 256 10.52 -0.25 11.82
C GLU A 256 9.55 -1.33 12.33
N GLU A 257 8.25 -1.06 12.24
CA GLU A 257 7.16 -1.96 12.65
C GLU A 257 6.83 -3.01 11.57
N GLY A 258 7.49 -2.96 10.41
CA GLY A 258 7.21 -3.86 9.29
C GLY A 258 5.92 -3.51 8.56
N GLU A 259 5.60 -2.22 8.48
CA GLU A 259 4.50 -1.70 7.67
C GLU A 259 5.01 -1.20 6.32
N LEU A 260 4.22 -1.37 5.26
CA LEU A 260 4.48 -0.81 3.93
C LEU A 260 3.33 0.12 3.55
N TYR A 261 3.66 1.37 3.26
CA TYR A 261 2.67 2.35 2.80
C TYR A 261 2.63 2.40 1.27
N VAL A 262 1.42 2.21 0.73
CA VAL A 262 1.13 2.31 -0.70
C VAL A 262 0.28 3.57 -0.93
N PRO A 263 0.83 4.60 -1.58
CA PRO A 263 0.14 5.87 -1.80
C PRO A 263 -0.98 5.77 -2.83
#